data_AF-A0A6C0H6A2-F1
#
_entry.id   AF-A0A6C0H6A2-F1
#
_cell.length_a   1.000
_cell.length_b   1.000
_cell.length_c   1.000
_cell.angle_alpha   90.00
_cell.angle_beta   90.00
_cell.angle_gamma   90.00
#
_symmetry.space_group_name_H-M   'P 1'
#
loop_
_entity.id
_entity.type
_entity.pdbx_description
1 polymer ?
#
loop_
_entity_poly.entity_id
_entity_poly.type
_entity_poly.pdbx_seq_one_letter_code
_entity_poly.pdbx_strand_id
1 'polypeptide(L)'
;MVLFLIFFLFFLIIFFTCFNKTMEGFSWSQNTEDLFNQYIKNSFPFLKFDISKVKEQATEADVLYLLKHNHWFWNPKTIKEYKNQISKSSILSVDLDSAVDRSRKIYNNTVMKELLFWNTPEGKFLIYGSDNGNIKCSDNGIIKNGKLIDNNDIPNEISGFTFLSNPCNPCIRINNPLNETCQFKKN
;
A
#
# COMPACT_ATOMS: atom_id res chain seq x y z
N MET A 1 43.18 -26.20 -26.07
CA MET A 1 42.61 -24.84 -26.19
C MET A 1 41.09 -24.87 -26.34
N VAL A 2 40.54 -25.60 -27.32
CA VAL A 2 39.08 -25.69 -27.55
C VAL A 2 38.29 -26.30 -26.37
N LEU A 3 38.81 -27.33 -25.72
CA LEU A 3 38.14 -27.97 -24.57
C LEU A 3 38.02 -27.02 -23.35
N PHE A 4 39.01 -26.15 -23.16
CA PHE A 4 39.05 -25.17 -22.07
C PHE A 4 38.03 -24.05 -22.29
N LEU A 5 37.85 -23.63 -23.56
CA LEU A 5 36.81 -22.68 -23.98
C LEU A 5 35.40 -23.23 -23.73
N ILE A 6 35.17 -24.52 -23.99
CA ILE A 6 33.86 -25.15 -23.74
C ILE A 6 33.57 -25.21 -22.23
N PHE A 7 34.56 -25.56 -21.42
CA PHE A 7 34.39 -25.62 -19.96
C PHE A 7 34.13 -24.23 -19.36
N PHE A 8 34.82 -23.20 -19.87
CA PHE A 8 34.62 -21.81 -19.45
C PHE A 8 33.23 -21.29 -19.83
N LEU A 9 32.71 -21.63 -21.03
CA LEU A 9 31.35 -21.29 -21.44
C LEU A 9 30.30 -22.00 -20.58
N PHE A 10 30.52 -23.27 -20.24
CA PHE A 10 29.64 -24.00 -19.32
C PHE A 10 29.64 -23.37 -17.92
N PHE A 11 30.81 -22.99 -17.42
CA PHE A 11 30.95 -22.32 -16.13
C PHE A 11 30.27 -20.95 -16.13
N LEU A 12 30.37 -20.19 -17.23
CA LEU A 12 29.67 -18.91 -17.38
C LEU A 12 28.16 -19.07 -17.42
N ILE A 13 27.62 -20.10 -18.08
CA ILE A 13 26.18 -20.38 -18.12
C ILE A 13 25.67 -20.79 -16.73
N ILE A 14 26.41 -21.64 -16.02
CA ILE A 14 26.09 -22.03 -14.63
C ILE A 14 26.19 -20.81 -13.71
N PHE A 15 27.22 -19.99 -13.86
CA PHE A 15 27.40 -18.78 -13.07
C PHE A 15 26.28 -17.78 -13.31
N PHE A 16 25.90 -17.51 -14.56
CA PHE A 16 24.77 -16.64 -14.92
C PHE A 16 23.43 -17.19 -14.40
N THR A 17 23.18 -18.50 -14.50
CA THR A 17 21.93 -19.11 -14.00
C THR A 17 21.86 -19.17 -12.46
N CYS A 18 23.00 -19.34 -11.77
CA CYS A 18 23.08 -19.33 -10.31
C CYS A 18 23.05 -17.91 -9.71
N PHE A 19 23.70 -16.92 -10.34
CA PHE A 19 23.72 -15.54 -9.84
C PHE A 19 22.52 -14.68 -10.26
N ASN A 20 21.83 -15.01 -11.37
CA ASN A 20 20.58 -14.32 -11.74
C ASN A 20 19.35 -14.79 -10.94
N LYS A 21 19.54 -15.58 -9.88
CA LYS A 21 18.49 -15.88 -8.90
C LYS A 21 18.33 -14.80 -7.82
N THR A 22 18.93 -13.63 -7.98
CA THR A 22 18.43 -12.43 -7.28
C THR A 22 17.24 -11.89 -8.06
N MET A 23 16.10 -12.58 -7.93
CA MET A 23 14.85 -11.85 -8.01
C MET A 23 14.85 -10.92 -6.80
N GLU A 24 15.12 -9.64 -7.02
CA GLU A 24 14.72 -8.58 -6.08
C GLU A 24 13.18 -8.55 -6.06
N GLY A 25 12.61 -9.53 -5.39
CA GLY A 25 11.19 -9.65 -5.12
C GLY A 25 11.10 -10.11 -3.68
N PHE A 26 10.66 -9.22 -2.81
CA PHE A 26 10.38 -9.49 -1.42
C PHE A 26 9.45 -10.72 -1.32
N SER A 27 10.02 -11.90 -1.10
CA SER A 27 9.28 -13.13 -0.89
C SER A 27 9.66 -13.64 0.49
N TRP A 28 8.65 -13.81 1.35
CA TRP A 28 8.85 -14.38 2.67
C TRP A 28 9.41 -15.80 2.52
N SER A 29 10.22 -16.24 3.47
CA SER A 29 10.56 -17.66 3.54
C SER A 29 9.30 -18.52 3.68
N GLN A 30 9.34 -19.74 3.14
CA GLN A 30 8.23 -20.70 3.25
C GLN A 30 7.83 -20.92 4.72
N ASN A 31 8.81 -20.98 5.61
CA ASN A 31 8.56 -21.10 7.05
C ASN A 31 7.76 -19.93 7.61
N THR A 32 8.08 -18.69 7.23
CA THR A 32 7.32 -17.52 7.69
C THR A 32 5.89 -17.52 7.15
N GLU A 33 5.70 -17.94 5.89
CA GLU A 33 4.37 -18.09 5.31
C GLU A 33 3.54 -19.16 6.05
N ASP A 34 4.13 -20.32 6.34
CA ASP A 34 3.45 -21.38 7.08
C ASP A 34 3.04 -20.93 8.48
N LEU A 35 3.95 -20.25 9.19
CA LEU A 35 3.67 -19.67 10.51
C LEU A 35 2.58 -18.61 10.47
N PHE A 36 2.61 -17.74 9.46
CA PHE A 36 1.56 -16.72 9.27
C PHE A 36 0.21 -17.36 8.99
N ASN A 37 0.14 -18.35 8.08
CA ASN A 37 -1.09 -19.07 7.77
C ASN A 37 -1.66 -19.79 9.01
N GLN A 38 -0.79 -20.39 9.82
CA GLN A 38 -1.19 -20.99 11.10
C GLN A 38 -1.73 -19.94 12.08
N TYR A 39 -1.02 -18.81 12.22
CA TYR A 39 -1.45 -17.70 13.05
C TYR A 39 -2.83 -17.17 12.65
N ILE A 40 -3.06 -16.93 11.36
CA ILE A 40 -4.34 -16.44 10.83
C ILE A 40 -5.45 -17.47 11.06
N LYS A 41 -5.21 -18.74 10.76
CA LYS A 41 -6.18 -19.82 10.99
C LYS A 41 -6.62 -19.91 12.45
N ASN A 42 -5.69 -19.74 13.38
CA ASN A 42 -5.96 -19.85 14.81
C ASN A 42 -6.59 -18.58 15.40
N SER A 43 -6.12 -17.41 14.97
CA SER A 43 -6.52 -16.12 15.55
C SER A 43 -7.77 -15.53 14.89
N PHE A 44 -7.99 -15.83 13.61
CA PHE A 44 -9.08 -15.29 12.80
C PHE A 44 -9.74 -16.38 11.93
N PRO A 45 -10.38 -17.40 12.52
CA PRO A 45 -10.91 -18.55 11.79
C PRO A 45 -11.98 -18.18 10.74
N PHE A 46 -12.60 -17.01 10.86
CA PHE A 46 -13.63 -16.52 9.94
C PHE A 46 -13.11 -15.51 8.90
N LEU A 47 -11.85 -15.05 9.01
CA LEU A 47 -11.27 -14.12 8.05
C LEU A 47 -10.45 -14.89 7.01
N LYS A 48 -10.71 -14.61 5.73
CA LYS A 48 -9.90 -15.09 4.61
C LYS A 48 -8.99 -13.95 4.16
N PHE A 49 -7.69 -14.17 4.21
CA PHE A 49 -6.69 -13.22 3.74
C PHE A 49 -6.21 -13.64 2.35
N ASP A 50 -6.12 -12.67 1.44
CA ASP A 50 -5.39 -12.85 0.19
C ASP A 50 -3.89 -12.69 0.49
N ILE A 51 -3.21 -13.82 0.68
CA ILE A 51 -1.79 -13.84 1.08
C ILE A 51 -0.90 -13.14 0.06
N SER A 52 -1.24 -13.21 -1.24
CA SER A 52 -0.49 -12.50 -2.28
C SER A 52 -0.55 -10.99 -2.05
N LYS A 53 -1.72 -10.46 -1.67
CA LYS A 53 -1.86 -9.05 -1.31
C LYS A 53 -1.17 -8.69 -0.01
N VAL A 54 -1.19 -9.55 1.00
CA VAL A 54 -0.44 -9.26 2.25
C VAL A 54 1.07 -9.21 1.98
N LYS A 55 1.60 -10.08 1.11
CA LYS A 55 3.01 -10.08 0.70
C LYS A 55 3.41 -8.83 -0.07
N GLU A 56 2.51 -8.23 -0.86
CA GLU A 56 2.74 -6.93 -1.51
C GLU A 56 2.84 -5.78 -0.49
N GLN A 57 2.25 -5.93 0.70
CA GLN A 57 2.06 -4.85 1.68
C GLN A 57 2.99 -4.92 2.90
N ALA A 58 3.52 -6.10 3.21
CA ALA A 58 4.28 -6.36 4.43
C ALA A 58 5.56 -7.15 4.14
N THR A 59 6.66 -6.70 4.75
CA THR A 59 7.94 -7.40 4.68
C THR A 59 7.94 -8.64 5.58
N GLU A 60 8.87 -9.55 5.37
CA GLU A 60 9.04 -10.70 6.27
C GLU A 60 9.30 -10.25 7.72
N ALA A 61 10.06 -9.16 7.91
CA ALA A 61 10.31 -8.59 9.23
C ALA A 61 9.01 -8.10 9.92
N ASP A 62 8.08 -7.51 9.16
CA ASP A 62 6.78 -7.08 9.69
C ASP A 62 5.94 -8.28 10.16
N VAL A 63 5.98 -9.38 9.41
CA VAL A 63 5.29 -10.63 9.76
C VAL A 63 5.91 -11.27 11.01
N LEU A 64 7.24 -11.35 11.08
CA LEU A 64 7.93 -11.86 12.26
C LEU A 64 7.63 -11.01 13.50
N TYR A 65 7.52 -9.69 13.34
CA TYR A 65 7.05 -8.81 14.41
C TYR A 65 5.62 -9.16 14.83
N LEU A 66 4.69 -9.33 13.89
CA LEU A 66 3.32 -9.76 14.18
C LEU A 66 3.29 -11.07 14.96
N LEU A 67 4.02 -12.09 14.51
CA LEU A 67 4.04 -13.40 15.14
C LEU A 67 4.59 -13.35 16.57
N LYS A 68 5.58 -12.47 16.82
CA LYS A 68 6.18 -12.27 18.15
C LYS A 68 5.29 -11.47 19.10
N HIS A 69 4.64 -10.42 18.59
CA HIS A 69 3.93 -9.43 19.41
C HIS A 69 2.41 -9.58 19.37
N ASN A 70 1.87 -10.48 18.54
CA ASN A 70 0.44 -10.69 18.33
C ASN A 70 -0.31 -9.45 17.81
N HIS A 71 0.41 -8.53 17.15
CA HIS A 71 -0.14 -7.37 16.45
C HIS A 71 0.88 -6.85 15.42
N TRP A 72 0.41 -6.21 14.35
CA TRP A 72 1.27 -5.58 13.37
C TRP A 72 2.03 -4.39 13.97
N PHE A 73 3.26 -4.17 13.51
CA PHE A 73 3.98 -2.94 13.81
C PHE A 73 3.35 -1.78 13.04
N TRP A 74 2.99 -0.70 13.73
CA TRP A 74 2.69 0.59 13.12
C TRP A 74 3.69 1.61 13.62
N ASN A 75 4.16 2.48 12.72
CA ASN A 75 5.04 3.55 13.14
C ASN A 75 4.27 4.60 13.99
N PRO A 76 4.97 5.41 14.81
CA PRO A 76 4.32 6.38 15.68
C PRO A 76 3.44 7.41 14.95
N LYS A 77 3.79 7.78 13.71
CA LYS A 77 3.00 8.70 12.90
C LYS A 77 1.64 8.09 12.54
N THR A 78 1.60 6.84 12.07
CA THR A 78 0.36 6.12 11.76
C THR A 78 -0.53 5.99 13.00
N ILE A 79 0.05 5.65 14.17
CA ILE A 79 -0.70 5.57 15.43
C ILE A 79 -1.35 6.92 15.77
N LYS A 80 -0.57 8.02 15.67
CA LYS A 80 -1.07 9.37 15.93
C LYS A 80 -2.19 9.77 14.99
N GLU A 81 -2.04 9.52 13.68
CA GLU A 81 -3.04 9.83 12.66
C GLU A 81 -4.33 9.03 12.88
N TYR A 82 -4.22 7.74 13.18
CA TYR A 82 -5.37 6.89 13.48
C TYR A 82 -6.14 7.37 14.72
N LYS A 83 -5.45 7.64 15.82
CA LYS A 83 -6.05 8.21 17.03
C LYS A 83 -6.77 9.54 16.74
N ASN A 84 -6.16 10.41 15.95
CA ASN A 84 -6.73 11.69 15.56
C ASN A 84 -7.99 11.55 14.68
N GLN A 85 -8.12 10.48 13.88
CA GLN A 85 -9.35 10.25 13.12
C GLN A 85 -10.47 9.69 13.99
N ILE A 86 -10.17 8.75 14.90
CA ILE A 86 -11.19 8.20 15.81
C ILE A 86 -11.71 9.28 16.76
N SER A 87 -10.83 10.11 17.32
CA SER A 87 -11.20 11.12 18.31
C SER A 87 -12.16 12.19 17.78
N LYS A 88 -12.27 12.34 16.45
CA LYS A 88 -13.24 13.24 15.82
C LYS A 88 -14.66 12.68 15.80
N SER A 89 -14.83 11.38 16.02
CA SER A 89 -16.15 10.75 16.05
C SER A 89 -16.85 11.07 17.36
N SER A 90 -17.95 11.83 17.30
CA SER A 90 -18.81 12.10 18.46
C SER A 90 -19.64 10.89 18.91
N ILE A 91 -19.68 9.82 18.10
CA ILE A 91 -20.49 8.62 18.34
C ILE A 91 -19.71 7.56 19.12
N LEU A 92 -18.39 7.51 18.95
CA LEU A 92 -17.55 6.45 19.53
C LEU A 92 -16.93 6.92 20.86
N SER A 93 -17.57 6.55 21.98
CA SER A 93 -16.90 6.58 23.29
C SER A 93 -16.00 5.35 23.42
N VAL A 94 -14.82 5.40 22.79
CA VAL A 94 -13.84 4.31 22.81
C VAL A 94 -12.50 4.79 23.38
N ASP A 95 -11.88 3.95 24.19
CA ASP A 95 -10.49 4.14 24.59
C ASP A 95 -9.57 4.03 23.36
N LEU A 96 -8.80 5.09 23.09
CA LEU A 96 -8.03 5.22 21.86
C LEU A 96 -6.89 4.19 21.75
N ASP A 97 -6.28 3.82 22.88
CA ASP A 97 -5.24 2.80 22.91
C ASP A 97 -5.82 1.41 22.64
N SER A 98 -6.94 1.07 23.26
CA SER A 98 -7.67 -0.16 22.97
C SER A 98 -8.18 -0.25 21.53
N ALA A 99 -8.49 0.88 20.89
CA ALA A 99 -8.84 0.93 19.47
C ALA A 99 -7.61 0.64 18.59
N VAL A 100 -6.47 1.27 18.89
CA VAL A 100 -5.19 1.01 18.21
C VAL A 100 -4.82 -0.47 18.31
N ASP A 101 -4.84 -1.04 19.51
CA ASP A 101 -4.44 -2.44 19.72
C ASP A 101 -5.34 -3.42 18.97
N ARG A 102 -6.66 -3.18 18.95
CA ARG A 102 -7.59 -4.02 18.19
C ARG A 102 -7.36 -3.90 16.69
N SER A 103 -7.17 -2.71 16.16
CA SER A 103 -6.96 -2.53 14.72
C SER A 103 -5.61 -3.08 14.24
N ARG A 104 -4.56 -2.97 15.06
CA ARG A 104 -3.24 -3.54 14.76
C ARG A 104 -3.23 -5.07 14.71
N LYS A 105 -4.25 -5.76 15.22
CA LYS A 105 -4.38 -7.21 15.05
C LYS A 105 -4.76 -7.62 13.62
N ILE A 106 -5.42 -6.73 12.88
CA ILE A 106 -6.01 -7.02 11.56
C ILE A 106 -5.22 -6.30 10.46
N TYR A 107 -4.94 -5.01 10.63
CA TYR A 107 -4.36 -4.16 9.59
C TYR A 107 -2.87 -3.93 9.81
N ASN A 108 -2.05 -4.22 8.81
CA ASN A 108 -0.65 -3.83 8.80
C ASN A 108 -0.51 -2.30 8.61
N ASN A 109 0.71 -1.78 8.77
CA ASN A 109 0.96 -0.34 8.67
C ASN A 109 0.62 0.25 7.29
N THR A 110 0.88 -0.51 6.22
CA THR A 110 0.59 -0.11 4.84
C THR A 110 -0.91 0.06 4.62
N VAL A 111 -1.70 -0.96 5.01
CA VAL A 111 -3.16 -0.92 4.92
C VAL A 111 -3.74 0.19 5.80
N MET A 112 -3.20 0.42 6.99
CA MET A 112 -3.71 1.51 7.82
C MET A 112 -3.42 2.88 7.20
N LYS A 113 -2.26 3.10 6.59
CA LYS A 113 -1.99 4.32 5.83
C LYS A 113 -2.96 4.49 4.66
N GLU A 114 -3.27 3.42 3.93
CA GLU A 114 -4.30 3.39 2.88
C GLU A 114 -5.64 3.86 3.41
N LEU A 115 -6.13 3.22 4.48
CA LEU A 115 -7.40 3.57 5.12
C LEU A 115 -7.44 5.01 5.62
N LEU A 116 -6.34 5.51 6.20
CA LEU A 116 -6.24 6.90 6.64
C LEU A 116 -6.30 7.87 5.47
N PHE A 117 -5.58 7.58 4.38
CA PHE A 117 -5.60 8.39 3.17
C PHE A 117 -6.98 8.41 2.52
N TRP A 118 -7.63 7.26 2.36
CA TRP A 118 -8.97 7.15 1.78
C TRP A 118 -10.02 7.95 2.54
N ASN A 119 -9.77 8.24 3.81
CA ASN A 119 -10.64 9.07 4.63
C ASN A 119 -10.39 10.58 4.53
N THR A 120 -9.31 11.03 3.87
CA THR A 120 -9.06 12.46 3.63
C THR A 120 -9.90 13.00 2.47
N PRO A 121 -10.08 14.32 2.34
CA PRO A 121 -10.73 14.92 1.17
C PRO A 121 -10.10 14.48 -0.16
N GLU A 122 -8.77 14.37 -0.20
CA GLU A 122 -8.03 13.90 -1.38
C GLU A 122 -8.36 12.44 -1.70
N GLY A 123 -8.29 11.55 -0.72
CA GLY A 123 -8.59 10.13 -0.95
C GLY A 123 -10.03 9.92 -1.39
N LYS A 124 -10.99 10.58 -0.72
CA LYS A 124 -12.41 10.55 -1.10
C LYS A 124 -12.64 11.07 -2.52
N PHE A 125 -11.97 12.15 -2.89
CA PHE A 125 -12.03 12.69 -4.25
C PHE A 125 -11.54 11.69 -5.31
N LEU A 126 -10.41 11.00 -5.06
CA LEU A 126 -9.89 10.01 -6.01
C LEU A 126 -10.78 8.76 -6.12
N ILE A 127 -11.36 8.31 -5.01
CA ILE A 127 -12.19 7.09 -4.96
C ILE A 127 -13.60 7.34 -5.52
N TYR A 128 -14.25 8.40 -5.06
CA TYR A 128 -15.65 8.67 -5.38
C TYR A 128 -15.83 9.65 -6.53
N GLY A 129 -14.76 10.32 -6.95
CA GLY A 129 -14.84 11.38 -7.94
C GLY A 129 -15.47 12.66 -7.40
N SER A 130 -15.97 13.49 -8.32
CA SER A 130 -16.74 14.71 -8.03
C SER A 130 -17.78 14.96 -9.11
N ASP A 131 -18.63 15.97 -8.87
CA ASP A 131 -19.56 16.53 -9.85
C ASP A 131 -20.53 15.48 -10.40
N ASN A 132 -21.19 14.75 -9.50
CA ASN A 132 -22.13 13.67 -9.83
C ASN A 132 -21.52 12.57 -10.72
N GLY A 133 -20.22 12.29 -10.56
CA GLY A 133 -19.51 11.25 -11.30
C GLY A 133 -18.93 11.71 -12.64
N ASN A 134 -19.04 13.00 -12.96
CA ASN A 134 -18.42 13.58 -14.16
C ASN A 134 -16.90 13.64 -14.05
N ILE A 135 -16.37 13.74 -12.83
CA ILE A 135 -14.94 13.69 -12.55
C ILE A 135 -14.62 12.33 -11.92
N LYS A 136 -13.67 11.60 -12.49
CA LYS A 136 -13.23 10.29 -11.98
C LYS A 136 -11.76 10.04 -12.26
N CYS A 137 -11.18 9.11 -11.51
CA CYS A 137 -9.83 8.63 -11.76
C CYS A 137 -9.77 7.52 -12.81
N SER A 138 -8.64 7.47 -13.52
CA SER A 138 -8.23 6.38 -14.41
C SER A 138 -6.73 6.17 -14.29
N ASP A 139 -6.23 5.08 -14.86
CA ASP A 139 -4.79 4.73 -14.83
C ASP A 139 -3.91 5.85 -15.40
N ASN A 140 -4.44 6.63 -16.35
CA ASN A 140 -3.70 7.68 -17.05
C ASN A 140 -3.89 9.09 -16.46
N GLY A 141 -4.77 9.28 -15.49
CA GLY A 141 -5.09 10.60 -14.94
C GLY A 141 -6.56 10.82 -14.65
N ILE A 142 -6.91 12.08 -14.40
CA ILE A 142 -8.29 12.47 -14.13
C ILE A 142 -9.07 12.61 -15.44
N ILE A 143 -10.24 11.98 -15.47
CA ILE A 143 -11.21 12.12 -16.54
C ILE A 143 -12.32 13.08 -16.08
N LYS A 144 -12.62 14.11 -16.87
CA LYS A 144 -13.78 15.00 -16.69
C LYS A 144 -14.67 14.94 -17.92
N ASN A 145 -15.95 14.66 -17.73
CA ASN A 145 -16.95 14.53 -18.80
C ASN A 145 -16.50 13.56 -19.91
N GLY A 146 -15.84 12.45 -19.53
CA GLY A 146 -15.34 11.43 -20.46
C GLY A 146 -14.02 11.78 -21.17
N LYS A 147 -13.40 12.93 -20.90
CA LYS A 147 -12.11 13.33 -21.48
C LYS A 147 -11.01 13.36 -20.42
N LEU A 148 -9.83 12.87 -20.77
CA LEU A 148 -8.64 13.00 -19.96
C LEU A 148 -8.23 14.48 -19.90
N ILE A 149 -8.02 15.01 -18.69
CA ILE A 149 -7.50 16.36 -18.47
C ILE A 149 -5.98 16.30 -18.41
N ASP A 150 -5.28 17.25 -19.05
CA ASP A 150 -3.84 17.39 -18.90
C ASP A 150 -3.50 17.73 -17.44
N ASN A 151 -2.43 17.14 -16.89
CA ASN A 151 -2.09 17.35 -15.49
C ASN A 151 -1.89 18.84 -15.14
N ASN A 152 -1.42 19.67 -16.08
CA ASN A 152 -1.24 21.11 -15.87
C ASN A 152 -2.57 21.88 -15.76
N ASP A 153 -3.64 21.36 -16.36
CA ASP A 153 -4.95 22.02 -16.41
C ASP A 153 -5.84 21.63 -15.22
N ILE A 154 -5.51 20.56 -14.49
CA ILE A 154 -6.29 20.05 -13.36
C ILE A 154 -6.64 21.15 -12.32
N PRO A 155 -5.71 22.01 -11.87
CA PRO A 155 -6.04 23.04 -10.88
C PRO A 155 -7.06 24.08 -11.38
N ASN A 156 -7.14 24.31 -12.70
CA ASN A 156 -8.10 25.23 -13.31
C ASN A 156 -9.45 24.55 -13.55
N GLU A 157 -9.43 23.24 -13.84
CA GLU A 157 -10.61 22.45 -14.18
C GLU A 157 -11.36 21.91 -12.95
N ILE A 158 -10.68 21.77 -11.81
CA ILE A 158 -11.22 21.13 -10.60
C ILE A 158 -11.11 22.06 -9.41
N SER A 159 -12.27 22.53 -8.93
CA SER A 159 -12.32 23.49 -7.83
C SER A 159 -11.69 22.93 -6.55
N GLY A 160 -10.82 23.76 -5.93
CA GLY A 160 -10.11 23.42 -4.70
C GLY A 160 -8.98 22.40 -4.88
N PHE A 161 -8.61 22.03 -6.11
CA PHE A 161 -7.47 21.16 -6.40
C PHE A 161 -6.18 22.00 -6.50
N THR A 162 -5.10 21.54 -5.87
CA THR A 162 -3.78 22.18 -6.00
C THR A 162 -2.67 21.15 -5.84
N PHE A 163 -1.71 21.11 -6.77
CA PHE A 163 -0.51 20.31 -6.60
C PHE A 163 0.39 20.92 -5.51
N LEU A 164 0.97 20.05 -4.67
CA LEU A 164 1.97 20.46 -3.67
C LEU A 164 3.37 20.51 -4.27
N SER A 165 3.57 19.90 -5.43
CA SER A 165 4.81 19.86 -6.20
C SER A 165 4.51 20.05 -7.70
N ASN A 166 5.36 19.53 -8.59
CA ASN A 166 5.13 19.61 -10.02
C ASN A 166 3.88 18.82 -10.44
N PRO A 167 3.16 19.25 -11.49
CA PRO A 167 2.02 18.52 -12.05
C PRO A 167 2.38 17.06 -12.36
N CYS A 168 1.51 16.16 -11.92
CA CYS A 168 1.68 14.71 -12.01
C CYS A 168 0.30 14.05 -12.08
N ASN A 169 0.24 12.76 -12.44
CA ASN A 169 -1.00 12.00 -12.41
C ASN A 169 -1.41 11.75 -10.94
N PRO A 170 -2.50 12.37 -10.42
CA PRO A 170 -2.89 12.22 -9.02
C PRO A 170 -3.55 10.86 -8.72
N CYS A 171 -4.05 10.17 -9.75
CA CYS A 171 -4.75 8.90 -9.61
C CYS A 171 -3.83 7.73 -9.25
N ILE A 172 -2.51 7.86 -9.46
CA ILE A 172 -1.56 6.84 -9.00
C ILE A 172 -1.55 6.69 -7.47
N ARG A 173 -1.98 7.73 -6.74
CA ARG A 173 -1.91 7.76 -5.27
C ARG A 173 -2.84 6.75 -4.60
N ILE A 174 -3.88 6.27 -5.28
CA ILE A 174 -4.78 5.21 -4.78
C ILE A 174 -4.32 3.79 -5.12
N ASN A 175 -3.16 3.62 -5.75
CA ASN A 175 -2.58 2.29 -5.97
C ASN A 175 -2.36 1.58 -4.61
N ASN A 176 -2.29 0.24 -4.65
CA ASN A 176 -1.98 -0.59 -3.50
C ASN A 176 -0.63 -1.29 -3.74
N PRO A 177 0.44 -0.95 -3.00
CA PRO A 177 0.49 0.03 -1.90
C PRO A 177 0.37 1.49 -2.37
N LEU A 178 -0.03 2.39 -1.45
CA LEU A 178 -0.15 3.83 -1.74
C LEU A 178 1.11 4.39 -2.40
N ASN A 179 0.92 5.11 -3.50
CA ASN A 179 1.99 5.82 -4.16
C ASN A 179 2.02 7.29 -3.72
N GLU A 180 3.01 7.66 -2.90
CA GLU A 180 3.12 9.02 -2.35
C GLU A 180 3.85 10.03 -3.28
N THR A 181 4.17 9.65 -4.53
CA THR A 181 4.96 10.50 -5.45
C THR A 181 4.20 11.71 -5.98
N CYS A 182 2.88 11.62 -6.13
CA CYS A 182 2.05 12.72 -6.62
C CYS A 182 1.21 13.34 -5.49
N GLN A 183 1.72 14.42 -4.90
CA GLN A 183 1.08 15.08 -3.78
C GLN A 183 0.26 16.29 -4.23
N PHE A 184 -0.99 16.33 -3.78
CA PHE A 184 -1.92 17.42 -4.03
C PHE A 184 -2.81 17.62 -2.80
N LYS A 185 -3.51 18.75 -2.78
CA LYS A 185 -4.51 19.11 -1.79
C LYS A 185 -5.88 19.21 -2.45
N LYS A 186 -6.92 18.78 -1.75
CA LYS A 186 -8.31 19.01 -2.11
C LYS A 186 -9.03 19.73 -0.97
N ASN A 187 -9.42 20.99 -1.19
CA ASN A 187 -10.25 21.76 -0.25
C ASN A 187 -11.74 21.51 -0.48
#